data_AF-A0A939W104-F1
#
_entry.id   AF-A0A939W104-F1
#
_cell.length_a   1.000
_cell.length_b   1.000
_cell.length_c   1.000
_cell.angle_alpha   90.00
_cell.angle_beta   90.00
_cell.angle_gamma   90.00
#
_symmetry.space_group_name_H-M   'P 1'
#
loop_
_entity.id
_entity.type
_entity.pdbx_description
1 polymer ?
#
loop_
_entity_poly.entity_id
_entity_poly.type
_entity_poly.pdbx_seq_one_letter_code
_entity_poly.pdbx_strand_id
1 'polypeptide(L)'
;DTLYIAVECMEPHPEKIVAGKTVPRDDKGWTALGNSVELFYNYPDMAERYYHLAINSNGQVIDAKHGPGWRDAAFRTSAKIATKVLKDRWVLEIAIPASEIGMKCYVGSTWKLNVARQRKITDPQAPSGIFAEASSCSNGAFHGVQNFVNIKFADKRVSGLRQNASASSWNNPDFNDAVPDSKRSRHDRFKNHKGWQFTDEKELVPAAWRISADAEGSYRLESEGNYYIRLSKGYITQYFIPHGKGKLKISFQVRGKGSFLLWTCSYQNKKERKAVGYDILKNTQKYQKWELTPEWKTYHFETAAAGVPTERVAVRFSVHRDSVLELDNVYVSPVIE
;
A
#
# COMPACT_ATOMS: atom_id res chain seq x y z
N ASP A 1 -4.31 -11.44 -15.07
CA ASP A 1 -4.73 -12.79 -14.60
C ASP A 1 -3.76 -13.49 -13.65
N THR A 2 -2.52 -13.02 -13.50
CA THR A 2 -1.53 -13.65 -12.62
C THR A 2 -0.72 -12.57 -11.91
N LEU A 3 -0.49 -12.75 -10.61
CA LEU A 3 0.47 -11.97 -9.85
C LEU A 3 1.84 -12.65 -9.95
N TYR A 4 2.81 -11.96 -10.51
CA TYR A 4 4.18 -12.43 -10.62
C TYR A 4 5.05 -11.75 -9.56
N ILE A 5 5.83 -12.55 -8.85
CA ILE A 5 6.78 -12.08 -7.83
C ILE A 5 8.11 -12.77 -8.06
N ALA A 6 9.18 -11.98 -8.06
CA ALA A 6 10.55 -12.47 -8.08
C ALA A 6 11.29 -11.90 -6.87
N VAL A 7 12.05 -12.75 -6.18
CA VAL A 7 12.84 -12.37 -5.00
C VAL A 7 14.26 -12.89 -5.18
N GLU A 8 15.23 -11.99 -5.04
CA GLU A 8 16.65 -12.33 -5.00
C GLU A 8 17.15 -12.25 -3.56
N CYS A 9 17.55 -13.38 -3.00
CA CYS A 9 18.05 -13.48 -1.65
C CYS A 9 19.58 -13.54 -1.66
N MET A 10 20.23 -12.37 -1.57
CA MET A 10 21.69 -12.28 -1.47
C MET A 10 22.19 -13.14 -0.30
N GLU A 11 23.14 -14.03 -0.57
CA GLU A 11 23.66 -14.97 0.41
C GLU A 11 25.16 -15.19 0.14
N PRO A 12 26.06 -14.68 1.00
CA PRO A 12 27.50 -14.85 0.81
C PRO A 12 27.97 -16.30 1.02
N HIS A 13 27.17 -17.13 1.70
CA HIS A 13 27.49 -18.52 1.98
C HIS A 13 26.35 -19.48 1.57
N PRO A 14 26.03 -19.62 0.26
CA PRO A 14 24.92 -20.46 -0.18
C PRO A 14 25.07 -21.94 0.22
N GLU A 15 26.32 -22.40 0.36
CA GLU A 15 26.66 -23.75 0.81
C GLU A 15 26.26 -24.03 2.25
N LYS A 16 26.08 -22.99 3.07
CA LYS A 16 25.69 -23.10 4.48
C LYS A 16 24.18 -22.99 4.69
N ILE A 17 23.39 -22.79 3.63
CA ILE A 17 21.94 -22.63 3.73
C ILE A 17 21.33 -23.87 4.40
N VAL A 18 20.56 -23.62 5.46
CA VAL A 18 19.81 -24.66 6.16
C VAL A 18 18.38 -24.62 5.64
N ALA A 19 18.01 -25.53 4.76
CA ALA A 19 16.66 -25.62 4.19
C ALA A 19 16.16 -27.06 4.17
N GLY A 20 14.93 -27.28 4.65
CA GLY A 20 14.28 -28.59 4.61
C GLY A 20 14.14 -29.11 3.17
N LYS A 21 14.28 -30.43 2.98
CA LYS A 21 14.11 -31.10 1.67
C LYS A 21 12.75 -31.77 1.51
N THR A 22 12.12 -32.12 2.63
CA THR A 22 10.80 -32.74 2.69
C THR A 22 10.04 -32.08 3.83
N VAL A 23 9.20 -31.10 3.51
CA VAL A 23 8.47 -30.31 4.50
C VAL A 23 6.97 -30.48 4.26
N PRO A 24 6.21 -30.96 5.25
CA PRO A 24 4.75 -30.98 5.16
C PRO A 24 4.22 -29.57 4.93
N ARG A 25 3.34 -29.43 3.93
CA ARG A 25 2.79 -28.13 3.51
C ARG A 25 1.89 -27.48 4.56
N ASP A 26 1.42 -28.25 5.53
CA ASP A 26 0.61 -27.81 6.67
C ASP A 26 1.41 -27.69 7.98
N ASP A 27 2.75 -27.80 7.93
CA ASP A 27 3.58 -27.67 9.11
C ASP A 27 3.24 -26.39 9.89
N LYS A 28 3.09 -26.56 11.20
CA LYS A 28 2.66 -25.49 12.12
C LYS A 28 3.86 -24.77 12.74
N GLY A 29 5.04 -25.41 12.71
CA GLY A 29 6.25 -24.87 13.33
C GLY A 29 7.09 -23.99 12.43
N TRP A 30 7.03 -24.17 11.11
CA TRP A 30 7.89 -23.53 10.10
C TRP A 30 9.40 -23.78 10.29
N THR A 31 9.81 -24.35 11.43
CA THR A 31 11.17 -24.72 11.78
C THR A 31 11.74 -25.70 10.77
N ALA A 32 10.93 -26.65 10.29
CA ALA A 32 11.33 -27.64 9.29
C ALA A 32 11.63 -27.00 7.92
N LEU A 33 11.08 -25.83 7.64
CA LEU A 33 11.29 -25.12 6.37
C LEU A 33 12.73 -24.58 6.26
N GLY A 34 13.26 -24.03 7.36
CA GLY A 34 14.61 -23.51 7.43
C GLY A 34 14.73 -22.08 6.89
N ASN A 35 15.70 -21.85 6.02
CA ASN A 35 15.95 -20.61 5.30
C ASN A 35 14.84 -20.39 4.27
N SER A 36 14.06 -19.32 4.41
CA SER A 36 12.85 -19.12 3.62
C SER A 36 12.61 -17.65 3.28
N VAL A 37 11.87 -17.46 2.19
CA VAL A 37 11.12 -16.25 1.91
C VAL A 37 9.68 -16.49 2.31
N GLU A 38 9.10 -15.54 3.02
CA GLU A 38 7.69 -15.51 3.40
C GLU A 38 7.01 -14.37 2.66
N LEU A 39 5.98 -14.71 1.89
CA LEU A 39 5.17 -13.78 1.14
C LEU A 39 3.79 -13.69 1.78
N PHE A 40 3.38 -12.46 2.09
CA PHE A 40 2.06 -12.15 2.60
C PHE A 40 1.36 -11.20 1.63
N TYR A 41 0.09 -11.45 1.32
CA TYR A 41 -0.66 -10.55 0.45
C TYR A 41 -2.14 -10.47 0.80
N ASN A 42 -2.67 -9.27 0.61
CA ASN A 42 -4.03 -8.85 0.95
C ASN A 42 -4.56 -7.94 -0.16
N TYR A 43 -5.77 -8.20 -0.66
CA TYR A 43 -6.47 -7.27 -1.53
C TYR A 43 -7.57 -6.54 -0.75
N PRO A 44 -8.05 -5.36 -1.23
CA PRO A 44 -8.85 -4.44 -0.42
C PRO A 44 -10.08 -5.01 0.29
N ASP A 45 -10.74 -6.02 -0.30
CA ASP A 45 -11.98 -6.58 0.24
C ASP A 45 -11.75 -7.73 1.24
N MET A 46 -10.49 -8.04 1.58
CA MET A 46 -10.15 -9.08 2.57
C MET A 46 -10.20 -8.62 4.03
N ALA A 47 -10.40 -7.32 4.29
CA ALA A 47 -10.20 -6.73 5.61
C ALA A 47 -8.80 -7.10 6.18
N GLU A 48 -8.72 -7.63 7.39
CA GLU A 48 -7.46 -8.06 8.03
C GLU A 48 -7.00 -9.48 7.63
N ARG A 49 -7.70 -10.13 6.69
CA ARG A 49 -7.33 -11.47 6.21
C ARG A 49 -6.21 -11.38 5.18
N TYR A 50 -5.35 -12.37 5.11
CA TYR A 50 -4.27 -12.40 4.11
C TYR A 50 -3.89 -13.84 3.76
N TYR A 51 -3.27 -13.98 2.61
CA TYR A 51 -2.59 -15.21 2.22
C TYR A 51 -1.15 -15.17 2.73
N HIS A 52 -0.62 -16.33 3.10
CA HIS A 52 0.75 -16.50 3.54
C HIS A 52 1.36 -17.71 2.83
N LEU A 53 2.44 -17.49 2.09
CA LEU A 53 3.26 -18.53 1.46
C LEU A 53 4.69 -18.43 2.01
N ALA A 54 5.21 -19.48 2.62
CA ALA A 54 6.64 -19.57 2.92
C ALA A 54 7.30 -20.60 2.00
N ILE A 55 8.38 -20.21 1.36
CA ILE A 55 9.11 -21.01 0.38
C ILE A 55 10.59 -21.01 0.75
N ASN A 56 11.21 -22.19 0.77
CA ASN A 56 12.66 -22.30 0.95
C ASN A 56 13.40 -22.49 -0.38
N SER A 57 14.73 -22.45 -0.32
CA SER A 57 15.61 -22.60 -1.48
C SER A 57 15.57 -23.97 -2.17
N ASN A 58 14.93 -24.98 -1.56
CA ASN A 58 14.68 -26.30 -2.16
C ASN A 58 13.28 -26.39 -2.80
N GLY A 59 12.54 -25.27 -2.86
CA GLY A 59 11.18 -25.23 -3.41
C GLY A 59 10.12 -25.87 -2.52
N GLN A 60 10.41 -26.15 -1.26
CA GLN A 60 9.39 -26.59 -0.31
C GLN A 60 8.48 -25.42 0.05
N VAL A 61 7.20 -25.69 0.21
CA VAL A 61 6.16 -24.67 0.41
C VAL A 61 5.33 -25.02 1.64
N ILE A 62 5.10 -24.04 2.49
CA ILE A 62 4.03 -24.05 3.49
C ILE A 62 3.10 -22.89 3.15
N ASP A 63 1.79 -23.13 3.15
CA ASP A 63 0.81 -22.11 2.83
C ASP A 63 -0.41 -22.11 3.75
N ALA A 64 -0.99 -20.93 3.92
CA ALA A 64 -2.17 -20.74 4.73
C ALA A 64 -2.93 -19.47 4.34
N LYS A 65 -4.21 -19.43 4.74
CA LYS A 65 -4.92 -18.16 4.93
C LYS A 65 -4.89 -17.79 6.39
N HIS A 66 -4.77 -16.51 6.66
CA HIS A 66 -4.75 -15.95 8.01
C HIS A 66 -5.86 -14.91 8.17
N GLY A 67 -6.29 -14.72 9.41
CA GLY A 67 -7.09 -13.59 9.83
C GLY A 67 -6.95 -13.38 11.34
N PRO A 68 -7.74 -12.49 11.94
CA PRO A 68 -7.60 -12.13 13.35
C PRO A 68 -7.77 -13.36 14.25
N GLY A 69 -6.67 -13.79 14.88
CA GLY A 69 -6.66 -14.93 15.80
C GLY A 69 -6.80 -16.33 15.17
N TRP A 70 -6.71 -16.47 13.84
CA TRP A 70 -6.86 -17.79 13.19
C TRP A 70 -5.92 -18.00 11.98
N ARG A 71 -5.67 -19.28 11.70
CA ARG A 71 -4.91 -19.80 10.55
C ARG A 71 -5.67 -20.96 9.92
N ASP A 72 -5.96 -20.86 8.63
CA ASP A 72 -6.47 -21.96 7.79
C ASP A 72 -5.28 -22.59 7.06
N ALA A 73 -4.81 -23.71 7.59
CA ALA A 73 -3.73 -24.51 7.01
C ALA A 73 -4.25 -25.55 6.00
N ALA A 74 -5.55 -25.58 5.69
CA ALA A 74 -6.11 -26.44 4.64
C ALA A 74 -6.04 -25.78 3.26
N PHE A 75 -5.91 -24.44 3.21
CA PHE A 75 -5.64 -23.72 1.98
C PHE A 75 -4.40 -24.25 1.26
N ARG A 76 -4.51 -24.47 -0.06
CA ARG A 76 -3.39 -24.86 -0.92
C ARG A 76 -3.33 -23.94 -2.12
N THR A 77 -2.20 -23.24 -2.27
CA THR A 77 -1.93 -22.43 -3.45
C THR A 77 -1.78 -23.29 -4.72
N SER A 78 -2.29 -22.79 -5.82
CA SER A 78 -2.06 -23.25 -7.18
C SER A 78 -0.91 -22.49 -7.86
N ALA A 79 -0.19 -21.65 -7.11
CA ALA A 79 0.96 -20.90 -7.60
C ALA A 79 2.03 -21.83 -8.19
N LYS A 80 2.58 -21.43 -9.34
CA LYS A 80 3.77 -22.05 -9.90
C LYS A 80 4.98 -21.41 -9.24
N ILE A 81 5.86 -22.24 -8.69
CA ILE A 81 7.01 -21.80 -7.90
C ILE A 81 8.27 -22.43 -8.48
N ALA A 82 9.28 -21.60 -8.72
CA ALA A 82 10.61 -22.03 -9.11
C ALA A 82 11.64 -21.41 -8.16
N THR A 83 12.64 -22.20 -7.78
CA THR A 83 13.76 -21.74 -6.95
C THR A 83 15.07 -22.17 -7.56
N LYS A 84 16.12 -21.40 -7.31
CA LYS A 84 17.48 -21.76 -7.72
C LYS A 84 18.52 -21.18 -6.78
N VAL A 85 19.38 -22.03 -6.24
CA VAL A 85 20.59 -21.60 -5.54
C VAL A 85 21.68 -21.26 -6.57
N LEU A 86 22.25 -20.07 -6.45
CA LEU A 86 23.36 -19.56 -7.25
C LEU A 86 24.60 -19.39 -6.37
N LYS A 87 25.68 -18.84 -6.94
CA LYS A 87 26.98 -18.71 -6.24
C LYS A 87 26.99 -17.69 -5.10
N ASP A 88 26.12 -16.68 -5.17
CA ASP A 88 26.12 -15.52 -4.26
C ASP A 88 24.71 -15.14 -3.77
N ARG A 89 23.71 -15.95 -4.12
CA ARG A 89 22.30 -15.74 -3.79
C ARG A 89 21.50 -17.01 -4.01
N TRP A 90 20.26 -17.02 -3.57
CA TRP A 90 19.24 -17.90 -4.15
C TRP A 90 18.06 -17.06 -4.64
N VAL A 91 17.39 -17.54 -5.67
CA VAL A 91 16.29 -16.83 -6.33
C VAL A 91 14.99 -17.62 -6.20
N LEU A 92 13.89 -16.89 -6.11
CA LEU A 92 12.53 -17.39 -6.05
C LEU A 92 11.69 -16.65 -7.10
N GLU A 93 11.00 -17.40 -7.96
CA GLU A 93 10.01 -16.87 -8.89
C GLU A 93 8.66 -17.55 -8.61
N ILE A 94 7.61 -16.74 -8.52
CA ILE A 94 6.25 -17.18 -8.22
C ILE A 94 5.30 -16.59 -9.25
N ALA A 95 4.42 -17.43 -9.77
CA ALA A 95 3.27 -17.03 -10.57
C ALA A 95 1.98 -17.49 -9.86
N ILE A 96 1.26 -16.55 -9.23
CA ILE A 96 0.03 -16.82 -8.47
C ILE A 96 -1.19 -16.50 -9.35
N PRO A 97 -2.06 -17.49 -9.66
CA PRO A 97 -3.28 -17.22 -10.40
C PRO A 97 -4.22 -16.28 -9.64
N ALA A 98 -4.65 -15.19 -10.28
CA ALA A 98 -5.55 -14.23 -9.65
C ALA A 98 -6.92 -14.83 -9.30
N SER A 99 -7.33 -15.90 -10.01
CA SER A 99 -8.53 -16.69 -9.71
C SER A 99 -8.50 -17.35 -8.33
N GLU A 100 -7.32 -17.78 -7.86
CA GLU A 100 -7.16 -18.37 -6.52
C GLU A 100 -7.32 -17.32 -5.42
N ILE A 101 -6.83 -16.11 -5.70
CA ILE A 101 -6.87 -14.98 -4.78
C ILE A 101 -8.32 -14.52 -4.57
N GLY A 102 -9.17 -14.66 -5.59
CA GLY A 102 -10.55 -14.17 -5.59
C GLY A 102 -10.66 -12.71 -6.05
N MET A 103 -9.59 -12.16 -6.63
CA MET A 103 -9.53 -10.78 -7.13
C MET A 103 -8.57 -10.71 -8.32
N LYS A 104 -9.02 -10.12 -9.44
CA LYS A 104 -8.15 -9.88 -10.60
C LYS A 104 -7.07 -8.85 -10.25
N CYS A 105 -5.89 -9.00 -10.84
CA CYS A 105 -4.88 -7.94 -10.88
C CYS A 105 -5.23 -7.01 -12.05
N TYR A 106 -5.60 -5.76 -11.77
CA TYR A 106 -5.98 -4.78 -12.79
C TYR A 106 -5.38 -3.41 -12.46
N VAL A 107 -5.11 -2.64 -13.50
CA VAL A 107 -4.51 -1.31 -13.37
C VAL A 107 -5.38 -0.41 -12.50
N GLY A 108 -4.75 0.30 -11.57
CA GLY A 108 -5.42 1.18 -10.63
C GLY A 108 -5.89 0.50 -9.34
N SER A 109 -5.75 -0.82 -9.17
CA SER A 109 -5.98 -1.44 -7.86
C SER A 109 -4.76 -1.29 -6.94
N THR A 110 -5.02 -1.19 -5.64
CA THR A 110 -4.00 -1.23 -4.58
C THR A 110 -4.15 -2.50 -3.78
N TRP A 111 -3.09 -3.29 -3.64
CA TRP A 111 -3.03 -4.41 -2.70
C TRP A 111 -2.01 -4.10 -1.61
N LYS A 112 -2.07 -4.83 -0.51
CA LYS A 112 -1.06 -4.82 0.54
C LYS A 112 -0.22 -6.09 0.44
N LEU A 113 1.08 -5.94 0.59
CA LEU A 113 2.04 -7.03 0.45
C LEU A 113 3.13 -6.93 1.52
N ASN A 114 3.65 -8.06 1.96
CA ASN A 114 4.88 -8.14 2.72
C ASN A 114 5.77 -9.24 2.14
N VAL A 115 7.06 -8.95 1.98
CA VAL A 115 8.10 -9.95 1.70
C VAL A 115 9.03 -9.96 2.90
N ALA A 116 9.12 -11.12 3.53
CA ALA A 116 10.03 -11.34 4.63
C ALA A 116 11.00 -12.47 4.32
N ARG A 117 12.15 -12.46 4.99
CA ARG A 117 13.19 -13.48 4.87
C ARG A 117 13.51 -13.97 6.26
N GLN A 118 13.46 -15.29 6.42
CA GLN A 118 14.09 -16.01 7.52
C GLN A 118 15.40 -16.57 6.97
N ARG A 119 16.51 -15.91 7.27
CA ARG A 119 17.83 -16.40 6.90
C ARG A 119 18.29 -17.38 7.96
N LYS A 120 18.60 -18.60 7.57
CA LYS A 120 19.21 -19.62 8.44
C LYS A 120 20.40 -20.27 7.73
N ILE A 121 21.55 -20.25 8.39
CA ILE A 121 22.76 -20.91 7.91
C ILE A 121 23.43 -21.71 9.02
N THR A 122 24.18 -22.74 8.67
CA THR A 122 25.05 -23.42 9.63
C THR A 122 26.17 -22.48 10.05
N ASP A 123 26.37 -22.34 11.36
CA ASP A 123 27.45 -21.57 11.95
C ASP A 123 27.98 -22.29 13.21
N PRO A 124 29.21 -22.83 13.17
CA PRO A 124 29.82 -23.50 14.33
C PRO A 124 29.97 -22.62 15.58
N GLN A 125 29.94 -21.29 15.43
CA GLN A 125 30.04 -20.36 16.56
C GLN A 125 28.67 -20.06 17.20
N ALA A 126 27.57 -20.38 16.51
CA ALA A 126 26.24 -20.23 17.08
C ALA A 126 25.97 -21.36 18.10
N PRO A 127 25.38 -21.07 19.28
CA PRO A 127 25.10 -22.10 20.30
C PRO A 127 24.28 -23.31 19.81
N SER A 128 23.43 -23.10 18.80
CA SER A 128 22.59 -24.14 18.18
C SER A 128 23.23 -24.77 16.94
N GLY A 129 24.43 -24.34 16.55
CA GLY A 129 25.04 -24.63 15.24
C GLY A 129 24.35 -23.90 14.07
N ILE A 130 23.36 -23.03 14.36
CA ILE A 130 22.57 -22.32 13.37
C ILE A 130 22.56 -20.82 13.69
N PHE A 131 23.03 -20.02 12.75
CA PHE A 131 22.84 -18.58 12.79
C PHE A 131 21.54 -18.20 12.06
N ALA A 132 20.75 -17.33 12.68
CA ALA A 132 19.44 -16.92 12.17
C ALA A 132 19.27 -15.40 12.19
N GLU A 133 18.73 -14.86 11.10
CA GLU A 133 18.35 -13.46 10.95
C GLU A 133 16.98 -13.37 10.31
N ALA A 134 16.20 -12.36 10.71
CA ALA A 134 14.90 -12.08 10.12
C ALA A 134 14.86 -10.66 9.58
N SER A 135 14.28 -10.48 8.40
CA SER A 135 14.06 -9.16 7.80
C SER A 135 12.74 -9.13 7.06
N SER A 136 12.12 -7.96 6.97
CA SER A 136 10.83 -7.78 6.30
C SER A 136 10.77 -6.39 5.66
N CYS A 137 10.12 -6.26 4.50
CA CYS A 137 9.86 -4.95 3.89
C CYS A 137 8.81 -4.12 4.64
N SER A 138 8.19 -4.69 5.68
CA SER A 138 7.18 -4.08 6.54
C SER A 138 7.75 -3.71 7.92
N ASN A 139 8.89 -3.00 7.93
CA ASN A 139 9.60 -2.57 9.15
C ASN A 139 9.85 -3.72 10.14
N GLY A 140 10.30 -4.87 9.65
CA GLY A 140 10.57 -6.04 10.49
C GLY A 140 9.34 -6.87 10.90
N ALA A 141 8.12 -6.35 10.73
CA ALA A 141 6.90 -7.10 11.02
C ALA A 141 6.64 -8.18 9.97
N PHE A 142 6.28 -9.40 10.40
CA PHE A 142 5.89 -10.49 9.51
C PHE A 142 4.39 -10.53 9.30
N HIS A 143 3.62 -10.40 10.39
CA HIS A 143 2.17 -10.48 10.41
C HIS A 143 1.51 -9.13 10.69
N GLY A 144 0.22 -9.05 10.36
CA GLY A 144 -0.61 -7.85 10.55
C GLY A 144 -0.65 -7.02 9.27
N VAL A 145 -1.80 -7.06 8.59
CA VAL A 145 -2.05 -6.35 7.33
C VAL A 145 -1.82 -4.83 7.45
N GLN A 146 -1.97 -4.27 8.64
CA GLN A 146 -1.68 -2.87 8.91
C GLN A 146 -0.20 -2.50 8.66
N ASN A 147 0.72 -3.46 8.81
CA ASN A 147 2.15 -3.23 8.61
C ASN A 147 2.56 -3.37 7.14
N PHE A 148 1.75 -4.07 6.34
CA PHE A 148 2.11 -4.45 4.98
C PHE A 148 2.24 -3.23 4.07
N VAL A 149 3.23 -3.26 3.19
CA VAL A 149 3.47 -2.18 2.23
C VAL A 149 2.40 -2.18 1.14
N ASN A 150 2.08 -0.98 0.66
CA ASN A 150 1.14 -0.82 -0.44
C ASN A 150 1.82 -1.08 -1.79
N ILE A 151 1.21 -1.97 -2.58
CA ILE A 151 1.58 -2.21 -3.98
C ILE A 151 0.47 -1.72 -4.90
N LYS A 152 0.84 -1.01 -5.97
CA LYS A 152 -0.11 -0.54 -6.99
C LYS A 152 0.13 -1.26 -8.31
N PHE A 153 -0.94 -1.79 -8.89
CA PHE A 153 -0.91 -2.21 -10.28
C PHE A 153 -1.02 -0.97 -11.15
N ALA A 154 0.06 -0.65 -11.85
CA ALA A 154 0.14 0.50 -12.74
C ALA A 154 0.30 0.04 -14.19
N ASP A 155 0.03 0.95 -15.12
CA ASP A 155 0.34 0.71 -16.53
C ASP A 155 1.84 0.52 -16.76
N LYS A 156 2.17 -0.04 -17.92
CA LYS A 156 3.57 -0.16 -18.36
C LYS A 156 4.26 1.20 -18.26
N ARG A 157 5.41 1.23 -17.57
CA ARG A 157 6.22 2.45 -17.47
C ARG A 157 6.52 2.99 -18.88
N VAL A 158 6.30 4.29 -19.06
CA VAL A 158 6.56 4.97 -20.32
C VAL A 158 8.08 5.02 -20.53
N SER A 159 8.59 4.70 -21.72
CA SER A 159 10.02 4.84 -22.03
C SER A 159 10.39 6.29 -22.38
N GLY A 160 11.67 6.65 -22.21
CA GLY A 160 12.22 7.95 -22.63
C GLY A 160 12.18 9.03 -21.55
N LEU A 161 12.02 10.30 -21.92
CA LEU A 161 12.14 11.47 -21.02
C LEU A 161 11.19 11.45 -19.81
N ARG A 162 10.13 10.63 -19.83
CA ARG A 162 9.17 10.46 -18.73
C ARG A 162 9.30 9.11 -18.00
N GLN A 163 10.38 8.36 -18.20
CA GLN A 163 10.57 7.04 -17.60
C GLN A 163 10.57 7.00 -16.07
N ASN A 164 10.84 8.14 -15.44
CA ASN A 164 10.80 8.29 -13.98
C ASN A 164 9.46 8.86 -13.47
N ALA A 165 8.51 9.18 -14.35
CA ALA A 165 7.18 9.62 -13.93
C ALA A 165 6.41 8.43 -13.34
N SER A 166 5.76 8.64 -12.19
CA SER A 166 4.86 7.64 -11.62
C SER A 166 3.72 7.34 -12.60
N ALA A 167 3.57 6.07 -12.96
CA ALA A 167 2.43 5.56 -13.73
C ALA A 167 1.22 5.24 -12.83
N SER A 168 1.33 5.51 -11.52
CA SER A 168 0.27 5.18 -10.57
C SER A 168 -0.92 6.12 -10.68
N SER A 169 -2.11 5.55 -10.71
CA SER A 169 -3.39 6.26 -10.66
C SER A 169 -3.65 6.95 -9.31
N TRP A 170 -2.96 6.53 -8.25
CA TRP A 170 -3.16 6.99 -6.87
C TRP A 170 -1.88 6.78 -6.04
N ASN A 171 -1.41 7.79 -5.33
CA ASN A 171 -0.11 7.78 -4.67
C ASN A 171 -0.24 7.99 -3.17
N ASN A 172 0.70 7.44 -2.40
CA ASN A 172 0.82 7.63 -0.95
C ASN A 172 -0.51 7.46 -0.16
N PRO A 173 -1.24 6.34 -0.33
CA PRO A 173 -2.57 6.15 0.28
C PRO A 173 -2.54 6.05 1.82
N ASP A 174 -1.45 5.54 2.38
CA ASP A 174 -1.20 5.36 3.82
C ASP A 174 -0.39 6.50 4.43
N PHE A 175 -0.13 7.55 3.65
CA PHE A 175 0.68 8.69 4.05
C PHE A 175 2.12 8.35 4.47
N ASN A 176 2.67 7.16 4.21
CA ASN A 176 4.00 6.76 4.70
C ASN A 176 5.16 7.21 3.79
N ASP A 177 4.87 7.68 2.57
CA ASP A 177 5.85 8.39 1.75
C ASP A 177 5.98 9.85 2.24
N ALA A 178 6.85 10.02 3.23
CA ALA A 178 7.16 11.30 3.87
C ALA A 178 8.27 12.05 3.12
N VAL A 179 8.04 13.33 2.82
CA VAL A 179 9.05 14.19 2.20
C VAL A 179 9.24 15.48 2.99
N PRO A 180 10.45 16.04 3.09
CA PRO A 180 10.63 17.37 3.64
C PRO A 180 9.86 18.40 2.81
N ASP A 181 9.13 19.32 3.46
CA ASP A 181 8.32 20.34 2.76
C ASP A 181 9.17 21.19 1.80
N SER A 182 10.44 21.40 2.14
CA SER A 182 11.42 22.10 1.30
C SER A 182 11.63 21.47 -0.08
N LYS A 183 11.44 20.15 -0.22
CA LYS A 183 11.58 19.40 -1.48
C LYS A 183 10.35 19.50 -2.38
N ARG A 184 9.24 20.07 -1.89
CA ARG A 184 8.02 20.26 -2.67
C ARG A 184 8.10 21.51 -3.55
N SER A 185 7.27 21.51 -4.60
CA SER A 185 7.06 22.68 -5.45
C SER A 185 6.65 23.87 -4.59
N ARG A 186 7.18 25.08 -4.89
CA ARG A 186 6.94 26.28 -4.08
C ARG A 186 5.45 26.56 -3.83
N HIS A 187 4.60 26.21 -4.79
CA HIS A 187 3.14 26.43 -4.72
C HIS A 187 2.39 25.37 -3.91
N ASP A 188 2.98 24.18 -3.71
CA ASP A 188 2.38 23.06 -2.99
C ASP A 188 2.98 22.85 -1.59
N ARG A 189 3.76 23.82 -1.08
CA ARG A 189 4.41 23.74 0.24
C ARG A 189 3.43 24.02 1.36
N PHE A 190 3.43 23.13 2.35
CA PHE A 190 2.59 23.20 3.53
C PHE A 190 2.94 24.41 4.41
N LYS A 191 4.22 24.79 4.47
CA LYS A 191 4.66 25.95 5.26
C LYS A 191 4.10 27.30 4.78
N ASN A 192 3.55 27.36 3.57
CA ASN A 192 2.87 28.57 3.09
C ASN A 192 1.52 28.78 3.80
N HIS A 193 1.03 27.78 4.54
CA HIS A 193 -0.25 27.80 5.24
C HIS A 193 0.01 27.96 6.74
N LYS A 194 -0.24 29.18 7.26
CA LYS A 194 0.08 29.55 8.66
C LYS A 194 -0.57 28.65 9.71
N GLY A 195 -1.63 27.93 9.35
CA GLY A 195 -2.33 26.99 10.21
C GLY A 195 -1.67 25.62 10.36
N TRP A 196 -0.69 25.30 9.50
CA TRP A 196 -0.04 23.99 9.51
C TRP A 196 1.05 23.92 10.57
N GLN A 197 1.05 22.83 11.34
CA GLN A 197 2.00 22.57 12.42
C GLN A 197 2.89 21.39 12.02
N PHE A 198 4.19 21.65 11.90
CA PHE A 198 5.20 20.60 11.75
C PHE A 198 5.47 19.96 13.10
N THR A 199 5.56 18.63 13.14
CA THR A 199 5.77 17.87 14.39
C THR A 199 7.18 17.31 14.51
N ASP A 200 8.05 17.61 13.54
CA ASP A 200 9.42 17.14 13.48
C ASP A 200 10.33 18.23 12.88
N GLU A 201 11.63 18.14 13.18
CA GLU A 201 12.63 19.10 12.73
C GLU A 201 12.90 19.07 11.21
N LYS A 202 12.57 17.96 10.54
CA LYS A 202 12.74 17.80 9.09
C LYS A 202 11.55 18.39 8.33
N GLU A 203 10.54 18.90 9.02
CA GLU A 203 9.30 19.46 8.46
C GLU A 203 8.66 18.48 7.46
N LEU A 204 8.47 17.22 7.87
CA LEU A 204 7.93 16.20 6.99
C LEU A 204 6.45 16.45 6.69
N VAL A 205 6.06 16.08 5.47
CA VAL A 205 4.69 16.14 4.95
C VAL A 205 4.44 14.97 4.01
N PRO A 206 3.18 14.56 3.79
CA PRO A 206 2.90 13.46 2.87
C PRO A 206 3.20 13.87 1.42
N ALA A 207 3.95 13.03 0.71
CA ALA A 207 4.11 13.14 -0.74
C ALA A 207 2.76 13.06 -1.46
N ALA A 208 2.66 13.67 -2.65
CA ALA A 208 1.49 13.67 -3.56
C ALA A 208 0.18 14.35 -3.06
N TRP A 209 0.00 14.54 -1.76
CA TRP A 209 -1.19 15.20 -1.20
C TRP A 209 -1.08 16.72 -1.19
N ARG A 210 -2.21 17.42 -1.29
CA ARG A 210 -2.31 18.88 -1.25
C ARG A 210 -3.31 19.31 -0.19
N ILE A 211 -3.07 20.45 0.44
CA ILE A 211 -3.98 21.07 1.39
C ILE A 211 -4.58 22.36 0.84
N SER A 212 -5.70 22.78 1.42
CA SER A 212 -6.32 24.07 1.12
C SER A 212 -5.51 25.23 1.71
N ALA A 213 -5.72 26.42 1.16
CA ALA A 213 -4.98 27.62 1.57
C ALA A 213 -5.14 27.95 3.07
N ASP A 214 -6.30 27.61 3.63
CA ASP A 214 -6.76 27.86 4.98
C ASP A 214 -6.65 26.62 5.89
N ALA A 215 -5.95 25.57 5.45
CA ALA A 215 -5.84 24.34 6.22
C ALA A 215 -5.09 24.56 7.54
N GLU A 216 -5.66 24.04 8.62
CA GLU A 216 -5.04 23.96 9.95
C GLU A 216 -4.95 22.48 10.33
N GLY A 217 -3.75 22.02 10.70
CA GLY A 217 -3.51 20.60 10.87
C GLY A 217 -2.04 20.26 11.10
N SER A 218 -1.72 18.98 11.08
CA SER A 218 -0.38 18.42 11.25
C SER A 218 -0.28 17.05 10.61
N TYR A 219 0.91 16.68 10.15
CA TYR A 219 1.26 15.32 9.75
C TYR A 219 1.97 14.64 10.91
N ARG A 220 1.51 13.46 11.34
CA ARG A 220 1.89 12.87 12.63
C ARG A 220 2.34 11.43 12.47
N LEU A 221 3.30 11.02 13.30
CA LEU A 221 3.73 9.63 13.44
C LEU A 221 2.86 8.93 14.49
N GLU A 222 2.21 7.83 14.13
CA GLU A 222 1.45 6.97 15.06
C GLU A 222 2.37 5.90 15.68
N SER A 223 3.18 5.25 14.84
CA SER A 223 4.14 4.22 15.23
C SER A 223 5.31 4.20 14.23
N GLU A 224 6.33 3.38 14.44
CA GLU A 224 7.56 3.39 13.63
C GLU A 224 7.30 3.32 12.11
N GLY A 225 7.51 4.46 11.44
CA GLY A 225 7.30 4.63 10.00
C GLY A 225 5.83 4.73 9.55
N ASN A 226 4.86 4.71 10.47
CA ASN A 226 3.44 4.81 10.16
C ASN A 226 2.89 6.20 10.51
N TYR A 227 2.50 6.97 9.50
CA TYR A 227 2.05 8.34 9.63
C TYR A 227 0.57 8.49 9.31
N TYR A 228 -0.04 9.57 9.81
CA TYR A 228 -1.40 9.96 9.50
C TYR A 228 -1.54 11.48 9.41
N ILE A 229 -2.66 11.95 8.86
CA ILE A 229 -2.98 13.36 8.78
C ILE A 229 -3.98 13.74 9.85
N ARG A 230 -3.68 14.78 10.63
CA ARG A 230 -4.63 15.46 11.51
C ARG A 230 -5.02 16.80 10.90
N LEU A 231 -6.30 17.06 10.77
CA LEU A 231 -6.87 18.27 10.15
C LEU A 231 -7.96 18.82 11.07
N SER A 232 -7.90 20.11 11.40
CA SER A 232 -8.91 20.83 12.20
C SER A 232 -9.65 21.89 11.41
N LYS A 233 -9.15 22.25 10.22
CA LYS A 233 -9.80 23.20 9.30
C LYS A 233 -9.32 22.98 7.87
N GLY A 234 -10.14 23.39 6.92
CA GLY A 234 -9.81 23.32 5.50
C GLY A 234 -10.01 21.92 4.94
N TYR A 235 -9.24 21.58 3.91
CA TYR A 235 -9.28 20.26 3.29
C TYR A 235 -7.91 19.73 2.89
N ILE A 236 -7.82 18.41 2.75
CA ILE A 236 -6.73 17.71 2.09
C ILE A 236 -7.27 16.99 0.84
N THR A 237 -6.49 16.96 -0.24
CA THR A 237 -6.92 16.41 -1.52
C THR A 237 -5.81 15.75 -2.32
N GLN A 238 -6.19 14.76 -3.12
CA GLN A 238 -5.38 14.16 -4.17
C GLN A 238 -6.29 13.86 -5.37
N TYR A 239 -5.68 13.63 -6.53
CA TYR A 239 -6.38 13.28 -7.77
C TYR A 239 -6.11 11.82 -8.14
N PHE A 240 -7.18 11.06 -8.31
CA PHE A 240 -7.14 9.75 -8.96
C PHE A 240 -7.11 9.93 -10.48
N ILE A 241 -6.22 9.22 -11.18
CA ILE A 241 -6.16 9.22 -12.65
C ILE A 241 -6.85 7.95 -13.19
N PRO A 242 -8.11 8.04 -13.65
CA PRO A 242 -8.81 6.87 -14.19
C PRO A 242 -8.27 6.44 -15.55
N HIS A 243 -8.34 5.13 -15.82
CA HIS A 243 -7.96 4.52 -17.11
C HIS A 243 -9.17 4.32 -18.05
N GLY A 244 -10.35 4.80 -17.65
CA GLY A 244 -11.57 4.67 -18.41
C GLY A 244 -12.79 5.07 -17.60
N LYS A 245 -13.97 4.99 -18.23
CA LYS A 245 -15.26 5.15 -17.54
C LYS A 245 -15.49 3.96 -16.62
N GLY A 246 -16.00 4.21 -15.41
CA GLY A 246 -16.31 3.13 -14.48
C GLY A 246 -16.62 3.61 -13.07
N LYS A 247 -17.03 2.68 -12.21
CA LYS A 247 -17.22 2.93 -10.78
C LYS A 247 -15.87 2.92 -10.06
N LEU A 248 -15.75 3.76 -9.04
CA LEU A 248 -14.60 3.84 -8.16
C LEU A 248 -15.07 3.64 -6.73
N LYS A 249 -14.35 2.81 -5.96
CA LYS A 249 -14.50 2.66 -4.52
C LYS A 249 -13.37 3.39 -3.83
N ILE A 250 -13.74 4.27 -2.90
CA ILE A 250 -12.83 4.97 -2.01
C ILE A 250 -12.99 4.33 -0.64
N SER A 251 -11.93 3.69 -0.15
CA SER A 251 -11.85 3.13 1.21
C SER A 251 -10.91 4.00 2.03
N PHE A 252 -11.27 4.35 3.25
CA PHE A 252 -10.44 5.22 4.08
C PHE A 252 -10.67 4.96 5.56
N GLN A 253 -9.68 5.27 6.39
CA GLN A 253 -9.78 5.19 7.84
C GLN A 253 -9.81 6.59 8.44
N VAL A 254 -10.72 6.79 9.39
CA VAL A 254 -10.80 8.04 10.15
C VAL A 254 -11.07 7.80 11.63
N ARG A 255 -10.58 8.74 12.45
CA ARG A 255 -11.00 8.94 13.85
C ARG A 255 -11.03 10.44 14.17
N GLY A 256 -11.53 10.79 15.34
CA GLY A 256 -11.47 12.15 15.86
C GLY A 256 -12.78 12.62 16.50
N LYS A 257 -13.08 13.91 16.36
CA LYS A 257 -14.23 14.56 17.01
C LYS A 257 -14.99 15.45 16.02
N GLY A 258 -16.32 15.44 16.13
CA GLY A 258 -17.19 16.25 15.28
C GLY A 258 -17.47 15.54 13.96
N SER A 259 -17.37 16.23 12.84
CA SER A 259 -17.74 15.67 11.53
C SER A 259 -16.78 16.08 10.41
N PHE A 260 -16.77 15.27 9.37
CA PHE A 260 -16.02 15.55 8.14
C PHE A 260 -16.87 15.27 6.90
N LEU A 261 -16.42 15.80 5.77
CA LEU A 261 -17.04 15.63 4.46
C LEU A 261 -16.01 15.02 3.51
N LEU A 262 -16.39 13.93 2.82
CA LEU A 262 -15.72 13.52 1.59
C LEU A 262 -16.44 14.15 0.41
N TRP A 263 -15.70 14.84 -0.46
CA TRP A 263 -16.19 15.35 -1.73
C TRP A 263 -15.35 14.79 -2.87
N THR A 264 -16.02 14.41 -3.95
CA THR A 264 -15.38 13.93 -5.18
C THR A 264 -15.93 14.68 -6.38
N CYS A 265 -15.07 14.89 -7.38
CA CYS A 265 -15.48 15.47 -8.66
C CYS A 265 -14.43 15.21 -9.73
N SER A 266 -14.88 14.95 -10.95
CA SER A 266 -14.02 14.84 -12.11
C SER A 266 -13.62 16.20 -12.66
N TYR A 267 -12.34 16.29 -12.99
CA TYR A 267 -11.71 17.40 -13.65
C TYR A 267 -11.11 16.92 -14.97
N GLN A 268 -11.06 17.78 -15.97
CA GLN A 268 -10.32 17.54 -17.21
C GLN A 268 -9.35 18.69 -17.46
N ASN A 269 -8.28 18.47 -18.21
CA ASN A 269 -7.43 19.58 -18.65
C ASN A 269 -8.28 20.57 -19.45
N LYS A 270 -7.95 21.85 -19.32
CA LYS A 270 -8.54 22.87 -20.18
C LYS A 270 -8.26 22.55 -21.65
N LYS A 271 -9.28 22.72 -22.50
CA LYS A 271 -9.18 22.45 -23.95
C LYS A 271 -8.20 23.39 -24.66
N GLU A 272 -8.03 24.60 -24.14
CA GLU A 272 -7.13 25.60 -24.69
C GLU A 272 -5.67 25.27 -24.40
N ARG A 273 -4.85 25.15 -25.45
CA ARG A 273 -3.44 24.70 -25.40
C ARG A 273 -2.53 25.49 -24.44
N LYS A 274 -2.87 26.74 -24.10
CA LYS A 274 -2.09 27.60 -23.18
C LYS A 274 -2.77 27.84 -21.83
N ALA A 275 -3.99 27.34 -21.63
CA ALA A 275 -4.70 27.59 -20.40
C ALA A 275 -4.19 26.67 -19.28
N VAL A 276 -3.87 27.26 -18.14
CA VAL A 276 -3.41 26.54 -16.96
C VAL A 276 -4.62 26.11 -16.11
N GLY A 277 -4.55 24.91 -15.55
CA GLY A 277 -5.55 24.37 -14.63
C GLY A 277 -6.50 23.38 -15.30
N TYR A 278 -7.67 23.21 -14.67
CA TYR A 278 -8.62 22.15 -15.01
C TYR A 278 -10.04 22.68 -15.05
N ASP A 279 -10.86 22.12 -15.93
CA ASP A 279 -12.30 22.35 -15.98
C ASP A 279 -13.02 21.30 -15.12
N ILE A 280 -13.94 21.77 -14.28
CA ILE A 280 -14.80 20.92 -13.45
C ILE A 280 -15.89 20.31 -14.32
N LEU A 281 -16.06 18.98 -14.28
CA LEU A 281 -17.21 18.30 -14.85
C LEU A 281 -18.36 18.37 -13.84
N LYS A 282 -19.15 19.46 -13.90
CA LYS A 282 -20.11 19.83 -12.84
C LYS A 282 -21.08 18.70 -12.44
N ASN A 283 -21.46 17.83 -13.37
CA ASN A 283 -22.38 16.70 -13.17
C ASN A 283 -21.75 15.46 -12.50
N THR A 284 -20.46 15.50 -12.16
CA THR A 284 -19.72 14.39 -11.52
C THR A 284 -19.51 14.60 -10.02
N GLN A 285 -20.01 15.70 -9.48
CA GLN A 285 -19.84 16.02 -8.06
C GLN A 285 -20.64 15.06 -7.19
N LYS A 286 -19.97 14.45 -6.21
CA LYS A 286 -20.61 13.69 -5.14
C LYS A 286 -19.99 14.05 -3.81
N TYR A 287 -20.76 14.00 -2.75
CA TYR A 287 -20.25 14.17 -1.40
C TYR A 287 -21.05 13.37 -0.39
N GLN A 288 -20.42 13.10 0.75
CA GLN A 288 -21.08 12.53 1.91
C GLN A 288 -20.40 13.05 3.18
N LYS A 289 -21.21 13.26 4.22
CA LYS A 289 -20.79 13.69 5.55
C LYS A 289 -20.89 12.51 6.50
N TRP A 290 -19.93 12.40 7.43
CA TRP A 290 -19.99 11.45 8.54
C TRP A 290 -19.62 12.12 9.85
N GLU A 291 -20.12 11.54 10.93
CA GLU A 291 -19.71 11.84 12.29
C GLU A 291 -18.49 10.99 12.65
N LEU A 292 -17.55 11.61 13.38
CA LEU A 292 -16.30 11.01 13.81
C LEU A 292 -16.46 10.36 15.18
N THR A 293 -15.71 9.28 15.38
CA THR A 293 -15.54 8.62 16.69
C THR A 293 -14.09 8.64 17.13
N PRO A 294 -13.80 8.53 18.44
CA PRO A 294 -12.43 8.49 18.95
C PRO A 294 -11.60 7.32 18.39
N GLU A 295 -12.25 6.21 18.03
CA GLU A 295 -11.60 5.02 17.48
C GLU A 295 -11.48 5.09 15.96
N TRP A 296 -10.40 4.50 15.43
CA TRP A 296 -10.25 4.29 13.99
C TRP A 296 -11.38 3.45 13.44
N LYS A 297 -12.07 3.99 12.43
CA LYS A 297 -13.12 3.29 11.68
C LYS A 297 -12.83 3.36 10.19
N THR A 298 -13.10 2.25 9.52
CA THR A 298 -13.01 2.15 8.05
C THR A 298 -14.35 2.50 7.44
N TYR A 299 -14.34 3.35 6.41
CA TYR A 299 -15.50 3.74 5.64
C TYR A 299 -15.26 3.49 4.15
N HIS A 300 -16.37 3.39 3.42
CA HIS A 300 -16.37 3.23 1.97
C HIS A 300 -17.28 4.28 1.33
N PHE A 301 -16.86 4.79 0.17
CA PHE A 301 -17.63 5.73 -0.63
C PHE A 301 -17.48 5.40 -2.12
N GLU A 302 -18.61 5.39 -2.84
CA GLU A 302 -18.63 5.09 -4.26
C GLU A 302 -18.82 6.35 -5.12
N THR A 303 -17.93 6.51 -6.08
CA THR A 303 -18.02 7.53 -7.12
C THR A 303 -17.82 6.92 -8.50
N ALA A 304 -17.79 7.73 -9.54
CA ALA A 304 -17.57 7.27 -10.90
C ALA A 304 -16.56 8.15 -11.63
N ALA A 305 -15.74 7.50 -12.46
CA ALA A 305 -15.00 8.17 -13.51
C ALA A 305 -15.90 8.33 -14.74
N ALA A 306 -15.93 9.52 -15.30
CA ALA A 306 -16.70 9.87 -16.50
C ALA A 306 -16.13 9.22 -17.78
N GLY A 307 -14.85 8.86 -17.77
CA GLY A 307 -14.09 8.32 -18.90
C GLY A 307 -13.71 9.37 -19.93
N VAL A 308 -13.60 10.65 -19.57
CA VAL A 308 -13.20 11.69 -20.52
C VAL A 308 -11.68 11.77 -20.66
N PRO A 309 -11.13 12.23 -21.80
CA PRO A 309 -9.69 12.38 -21.97
C PRO A 309 -9.09 13.27 -20.89
N THR A 310 -7.93 12.89 -20.35
CA THR A 310 -7.20 13.61 -19.28
C THR A 310 -7.96 13.75 -17.96
N GLU A 311 -9.02 12.96 -17.79
CA GLU A 311 -9.79 12.99 -16.56
C GLU A 311 -8.91 12.75 -15.33
N ARG A 312 -9.28 13.43 -14.25
CA ARG A 312 -8.76 13.20 -12.91
C ARG A 312 -9.88 13.42 -11.90
N VAL A 313 -10.12 12.43 -11.05
CA VAL A 313 -11.15 12.49 -10.02
C VAL A 313 -10.52 13.03 -8.75
N ALA A 314 -10.91 14.24 -8.35
CA ALA A 314 -10.51 14.78 -7.05
C ALA A 314 -11.15 13.95 -5.94
N VAL A 315 -10.36 13.65 -4.92
CA VAL A 315 -10.80 13.05 -3.65
C VAL A 315 -10.38 14.02 -2.58
N ARG A 316 -11.35 14.60 -1.87
CA ARG A 316 -11.15 15.70 -0.93
C ARG A 316 -11.82 15.39 0.40
N PHE A 317 -11.05 15.44 1.48
CA PHE A 317 -11.55 15.36 2.83
C PHE A 317 -11.52 16.76 3.45
N SER A 318 -12.68 17.25 3.86
CA SER A 318 -12.85 18.55 4.49
C SER A 318 -13.36 18.38 5.92
N VAL A 319 -12.92 19.25 6.82
CA VAL A 319 -13.33 19.22 8.23
C VAL A 319 -14.39 20.27 8.48
N HIS A 320 -15.44 19.91 9.22
CA HIS A 320 -16.48 20.86 9.60
C HIS A 320 -15.98 21.78 10.73
N ARG A 321 -16.68 22.89 10.99
CA ARG A 321 -16.37 23.77 12.13
C ARG A 321 -16.33 22.98 13.44
N ASP A 322 -15.36 23.31 14.31
CA ASP A 322 -15.12 22.71 15.63
C ASP A 322 -14.89 21.19 15.61
N SER A 323 -14.45 20.66 14.47
CA SER A 323 -14.15 19.24 14.28
C SER A 323 -12.64 19.01 14.13
N VAL A 324 -12.19 17.80 14.46
CA VAL A 324 -10.81 17.34 14.25
C VAL A 324 -10.88 15.98 13.60
N LEU A 325 -10.38 15.89 12.38
CA LEU A 325 -10.27 14.68 11.59
C LEU A 325 -8.85 14.14 11.68
N GLU A 326 -8.70 12.88 12.04
CA GLU A 326 -7.49 12.11 11.80
C GLU A 326 -7.78 11.11 10.68
N LEU A 327 -6.96 11.13 9.63
CA LEU A 327 -7.18 10.44 8.37
C LEU A 327 -5.97 9.58 8.04
N ASP A 328 -6.23 8.33 7.67
CA ASP A 328 -5.22 7.37 7.23
C ASP A 328 -5.81 6.41 6.17
N ASN A 329 -4.95 5.64 5.50
CA ASN A 329 -5.33 4.48 4.69
C ASN A 329 -6.38 4.80 3.62
N VAL A 330 -6.19 5.89 2.88
CA VAL A 330 -7.09 6.34 1.80
C VAL A 330 -6.75 5.64 0.50
N TYR A 331 -7.50 4.60 0.15
CA TYR A 331 -7.38 3.85 -1.08
C TYR A 331 -8.47 4.24 -2.08
N VAL A 332 -8.07 4.43 -3.33
CA VAL A 332 -9.00 4.57 -4.46
C VAL A 332 -8.72 3.46 -5.45
N SER A 333 -9.74 2.65 -5.74
CA SER A 333 -9.66 1.53 -6.69
C SER A 333 -10.87 1.52 -7.63
N PRO A 334 -10.70 1.16 -8.91
CA PRO A 334 -11.82 0.81 -9.78
C PRO A 334 -12.64 -0.33 -9.18
N VAL A 335 -13.96 -0.31 -9.40
CA VAL A 335 -14.85 -1.44 -9.11
C VAL A 335 -15.05 -2.19 -10.40
N ILE A 336 -14.74 -3.48 -10.40
CA ILE A 336 -15.04 -4.37 -11.52
C ILE A 336 -16.42 -4.97 -11.27
N GLU A 337 -17.32 -4.79 -12.23
CA GLU A 337 -18.63 -5.47 -12.29
C GLU A 337 -18.50 -6.89 -12.83
#